data_AF-A0A2A3JVX7-F1
#
_entry.id   AF-A0A2A3JVX7-F1
#
_cell.length_a   1.000
_cell.length_b   1.000
_cell.length_c   1.000
_cell.angle_alpha   90.00
_cell.angle_beta   90.00
_cell.angle_gamma   90.00
#
_symmetry.space_group_name_H-M   'P 1'
#
loop_
_entity.id
_entity.type
_entity.pdbx_description
1 polymer ?
#
loop_
_entity_poly.entity_id
_entity_poly.type
_entity_poly.pdbx_seq_one_letter_code
_entity_poly.pdbx_strand_id
1 'polypeptide(L)' 'MSWTDERVELLKKMWAEGQSASQIAKELGGVTRNAVIGKVHRLGLSNRTAPAGGAAPAAPAAP' A
#
# COMPACT_ATOMS: atom_id res chain seq x y z
N MET A 1 10.94 -10.96 10.54
CA MET A 1 9.53 -10.82 10.14
C MET A 1 9.49 -10.30 8.71
N SER A 2 9.52 -11.20 7.73
CA SER A 2 9.64 -10.83 6.33
C SER A 2 8.30 -10.42 5.74
N TRP A 3 8.32 -9.36 4.95
CA TRP A 3 7.29 -9.09 3.96
C TRP A 3 7.41 -10.14 2.85
N THR A 4 6.73 -11.26 3.02
CA THR A 4 6.61 -12.30 1.98
C THR A 4 5.71 -11.79 0.85
N ASP A 5 5.84 -12.38 -0.32
CA ASP A 5 5.04 -12.01 -1.50
C ASP A 5 3.54 -12.13 -1.21
N GLU A 6 3.09 -13.19 -0.54
CA GLU A 6 1.69 -13.37 -0.12
C GLU A 6 1.18 -12.21 0.74
N ARG A 7 2.01 -11.73 1.68
CA ARG A 7 1.65 -10.58 2.54
C ARG A 7 1.60 -9.28 1.76
N VAL A 8 2.47 -9.13 0.77
CA VAL A 8 2.47 -7.98 -0.14
C VAL A 8 1.24 -8.00 -1.05
N GLU A 9 0.87 -9.15 -1.59
CA GLU A 9 -0.35 -9.31 -2.39
C GLU A 9 -1.61 -9.02 -1.57
N LEU A 10 -1.72 -9.58 -0.37
CA LEU A 10 -2.85 -9.30 0.52
C LEU A 10 -2.93 -7.81 0.88
N LEU A 11 -1.79 -7.19 1.19
CA LEU A 11 -1.72 -5.74 1.42
C LEU A 11 -2.20 -4.96 0.20
N LYS A 12 -1.75 -5.28 -1.02
CA LYS A 12 -2.17 -4.61 -2.26
C LYS A 12 -3.67 -4.76 -2.48
N LYS A 13 -4.20 -5.97 -2.31
CA LYS A 13 -5.62 -6.29 -2.47
C LYS A 13 -6.49 -5.49 -1.50
N MET A 14 -6.23 -5.63 -0.19
CA MET A 14 -6.97 -4.89 0.83
C MET A 14 -6.78 -3.37 0.69
N TRP A 15 -5.60 -2.94 0.24
CA TRP A 15 -5.34 -1.53 -0.02
C TRP A 15 -6.17 -1.00 -1.18
N ALA A 16 -6.32 -1.76 -2.27
CA ALA A 16 -7.19 -1.42 -3.38
C ALA A 16 -8.67 -1.41 -2.96
N GLU A 17 -9.08 -2.31 -2.06
CA GLU A 17 -10.44 -2.37 -1.48
C GLU A 17 -10.76 -1.20 -0.53
N GLY A 18 -9.80 -0.34 -0.20
CA GLY A 18 -10.04 0.81 0.67
C GLY A 18 -9.91 0.52 2.17
N GLN A 19 -9.34 -0.62 2.57
CA GLN A 19 -9.13 -0.97 3.99
C GLN A 19 -8.09 -0.09 4.67
N SER A 20 -8.30 0.37 5.90
CA SER A 20 -7.29 1.18 6.61
C SER A 20 -6.02 0.36 6.93
N ALA A 21 -4.86 1.02 7.06
CA ALA A 21 -3.60 0.36 7.42
C ALA A 21 -3.68 -0.43 8.75
N SER A 22 -4.49 0.03 9.70
CA SER A 22 -4.79 -0.66 10.95
C SER A 22 -5.57 -1.96 10.76
N GLN A 23 -6.53 -2.00 9.83
CA GLN A 23 -7.26 -3.21 9.48
C GLN A 23 -6.35 -4.20 8.74
N ILE A 24 -5.59 -3.71 7.76
CA ILE A 24 -4.62 -4.53 7.01
C ILE A 24 -3.56 -5.12 7.96
N ALA A 25 -3.09 -4.35 8.94
CA ALA A 25 -2.15 -4.83 9.94
C ALA A 25 -2.74 -5.96 10.81
N LYS A 26 -4.03 -5.83 11.18
CA LYS A 26 -4.75 -6.84 11.94
C LYS A 26 -4.91 -8.14 11.14
N GLU A 27 -5.23 -8.04 9.85
CA GLU A 27 -5.38 -9.19 8.96
C GLU A 27 -4.05 -9.88 8.67
N LEU A 28 -3.01 -9.10 8.40
CA LEU A 28 -1.69 -9.64 8.11
C LEU A 28 -1.04 -10.33 9.31
N GLY A 29 -1.40 -9.98 10.55
CA GLY A 29 -0.94 -10.62 11.78
C GLY A 29 0.56 -10.46 12.08
N GLY A 30 0.92 -9.75 13.14
CA GLY A 30 2.34 -9.54 13.51
C GLY A 30 3.06 -8.49 12.66
N VAL A 31 2.31 -7.58 12.05
CA VAL A 31 2.81 -6.29 11.55
C VAL A 31 1.99 -5.17 12.18
N THR A 32 2.61 -4.01 12.42
CA THR A 32 1.92 -2.84 12.99
C THR A 32 1.36 -1.94 11.89
N ARG A 33 0.42 -1.06 12.24
CA ARG A 33 -0.08 -0.02 11.33
C ARG A 33 1.06 0.75 10.65
N ASN A 34 2.10 1.11 11.40
CA ASN A 34 3.24 1.86 10.89
C ASN A 34 4.09 1.02 9.90
N ALA A 35 4.22 -0.28 10.15
CA ALA A 35 4.90 -1.19 9.22
C ALA A 35 4.13 -1.30 7.88
N VAL A 36 2.79 -1.34 7.93
CA VAL A 36 1.94 -1.33 6.74
C VAL A 36 2.08 -0.02 5.97
N ILE A 37 2.00 1.14 6.63
CA ILE A 37 2.20 2.45 5.99
C ILE A 37 3.58 2.53 5.33
N GLY A 38 4.63 2.11 6.05
CA GLY A 38 5.99 2.07 5.52
C GLY A 38 6.11 1.16 4.29
N LYS A 39 5.43 0.01 4.27
CA LYS A 39 5.43 -0.88 3.11
C LYS A 39 4.64 -0.32 1.94
N VAL A 40 3.46 0.26 2.17
CA VAL A 40 2.65 0.95 1.17
C VAL A 40 3.46 2.03 0.48
N HIS A 41 4.16 2.88 1.26
CA HIS A 41 5.03 3.92 0.74
C HIS A 41 6.20 3.35 -0.08
N ARG A 42 6.87 2.29 0.40
CA ARG A 42 7.95 1.62 -0.35
C ARG A 42 7.47 0.94 -1.64
N LEU A 43 6.21 0.50 -1.67
CA LEU A 43 5.58 -0.10 -2.86
C LEU A 43 5.02 0.95 -3.83
N GLY A 44 5.03 2.24 -3.46
CA GLY A 44 4.43 3.30 -4.28
C GLY A 44 2.92 3.17 -4.45
N LEU A 45 2.24 2.49 -3.50
CA LEU A 45 0.79 2.35 -3.53
C LEU A 45 0.15 3.71 -3.22
N SER A 46 -0.54 4.29 -4.19
CA SER A 46 -1.12 5.64 -4.11
C SER A 46 -1.96 5.84 -2.85
N ASN A 47 -1.81 7.02 -2.24
CA ASN A 47 -2.67 7.46 -1.15
C ASN A 47 -4.09 7.61 -1.70
N ARG A 48 -5.07 6.92 -1.12
CA ARG A 48 -6.48 6.91 -1.56
C ARG A 48 -7.20 8.27 -1.45
N THR A 49 -6.46 9.35 -1.26
CA THR A 49 -6.94 10.74 -1.24
C THR A 49 -6.89 11.43 -2.60
N ALA A 50 -6.48 10.74 -3.68
CA ALA A 50 -6.73 11.24 -5.01
C ALA A 50 -8.13 10.78 -5.47
N PRO A 51 -9.03 11.69 -5.87
CA PRO A 51 -10.32 11.30 -6.44
C PRO A 51 -10.04 10.44 -7.69
N ALA A 52 -10.85 9.40 -7.85
CA ALA A 52 -10.76 8.45 -8.95
C ALA A 52 -10.55 9.17 -10.30
N GLY A 53 -9.34 9.03 -10.86
CA GLY A 53 -9.00 9.62 -12.14
C GLY A 53 -7.53 9.39 -12.46
N GLY A 54 -7.25 8.38 -13.26
CA GLY A 54 -5.99 8.30 -14.00
C GLY A 54 -5.06 7.18 -13.56
N ALA A 55 -4.86 6.25 -14.49
CA ALA A 55 -3.89 5.18 -14.43
C ALA A 55 -2.44 5.69 -14.45
N ALA A 56 -1.57 4.91 -13.80
CA ALA A 56 -0.15 4.64 -14.09
C ALA A 56 0.89 5.80 -14.13
N PRO A 57 2.15 5.51 -13.76
CA PRO A 57 3.22 6.50 -13.60
C PRO A 57 3.99 6.74 -14.91
N ALA A 58 4.43 7.98 -15.15
CA ALA A 58 5.58 8.28 -16.00
C ALA A 58 6.18 9.62 -15.59
N ALA A 59 7.30 9.57 -14.87
CA ALA A 59 8.33 10.61 -14.90
C ALA A 59 9.02 10.55 -16.31
N PRO A 60 9.80 11.56 -16.78
CA PRO A 60 10.66 12.41 -15.96
C PRO A 60 10.85 13.90 -16.37
N ALA A 61 11.33 14.66 -15.38
CA ALA A 61 12.35 15.72 -15.40
C ALA A 61 12.51 16.69 -16.61
N ALA A 62 12.35 17.99 -16.25
CA ALA A 62 13.24 19.15 -16.48
C ALA A 62 13.42 19.73 -17.91
N PRO A 63 13.92 20.98 -18.04
CA PRO A 63 13.97 22.12 -17.11
C PRO A 63 12.83 23.14 -17.31
#